data_AF-A0A6G6APU3-F1
#
_entry.id   AF-A0A6G6APU3-F1
#
_cell.length_a   1.000
_cell.length_b   1.000
_cell.length_c   1.000
_cell.angle_alpha   90.00
_cell.angle_beta   90.00
_cell.angle_gamma   90.00
#
_symmetry.space_group_name_H-M   'P 1'
#
loop_
_entity.id
_entity.type
_entity.pdbx_description
1 polymer ?
#
loop_
_entity_poly.entity_id
_entity_poly.type
_entity_poly.pdbx_seq_one_letter_code
_entity_poly.pdbx_strand_id
1 'polypeptide(L)'
;MGKYYWAICPHCEGHGTMDNPAFSDGFTSSELYDMEPEERHRILNGAYDVACSSCKGSGKIKVPIISALTFSEKKALVLERRDRRELADLAQMEKMERMMGC
;
A
#
# COMPACT_ATOMS: atom_id res chain seq x y z
N MET A 1 13.47 3.02 -26.93
CA MET A 1 13.06 3.50 -25.60
C MET A 1 12.15 2.45 -24.98
N GLY A 2 12.33 2.10 -23.70
CA GLY A 2 11.45 1.13 -23.04
C GLY A 2 10.00 1.64 -22.94
N LYS A 3 9.02 0.74 -22.88
CA LYS A 3 7.60 1.11 -22.69
C LYS A 3 7.23 1.42 -21.24
N TYR A 4 8.13 1.13 -20.31
CA TYR A 4 7.94 1.26 -18.87
C TYR A 4 9.21 1.80 -18.23
N TYR A 5 9.04 2.44 -17.08
CA TYR A 5 10.13 2.81 -16.17
C TYR A 5 9.79 2.37 -14.75
N TRP A 6 10.81 2.30 -13.90
CA TRP A 6 10.64 2.08 -12.46
C TRP A 6 10.56 3.43 -11.77
N ALA A 7 9.48 3.64 -11.00
CA ALA A 7 9.33 4.79 -10.12
C ALA A 7 9.39 4.33 -8.67
N ILE A 8 9.85 5.21 -7.77
CA ILE A 8 9.74 4.97 -6.33
C ILE A 8 8.26 4.80 -6.00
N CYS A 9 7.94 3.83 -5.14
CA CYS A 9 6.57 3.60 -4.72
C CYS A 9 6.09 4.84 -3.94
N PRO A 10 5.01 5.52 -4.36
CA PRO A 10 4.52 6.71 -3.67
C PRO A 10 3.85 6.40 -2.32
N HIS A 11 3.53 5.14 -2.03
CA HIS A 11 2.83 4.74 -0.82
C HIS A 11 3.77 4.49 0.37
N CYS A 12 4.94 3.89 0.12
CA CYS A 12 5.96 3.68 1.14
C CYS A 12 7.19 4.56 0.93
N GLU A 13 7.16 5.46 -0.06
CA GLU A 13 8.26 6.36 -0.41
C GLU A 13 9.61 5.66 -0.65
N GLY A 14 9.58 4.39 -1.05
CA GLY A 14 10.79 3.60 -1.32
C GLY A 14 11.26 2.70 -0.18
N HIS A 15 10.68 2.82 1.01
CA HIS A 15 11.04 1.99 2.17
C HIS A 15 10.67 0.52 1.97
N GLY A 16 9.66 0.23 1.15
CA GLY A 16 9.17 -1.13 0.89
C GLY A 16 8.30 -1.69 2.02
N THR A 17 8.34 -1.08 3.20
CA THR A 17 7.46 -1.38 4.34
C THR A 17 6.43 -0.28 4.55
N MET A 18 5.45 -0.54 5.40
CA MET A 18 4.48 0.43 5.90
C MET A 18 4.08 0.03 7.32
N ASP A 19 3.52 0.99 8.06
CA ASP A 19 2.95 0.72 9.38
C ASP A 19 1.94 -0.41 9.32
N ASN A 20 1.95 -1.25 10.35
CA ASN A 20 1.05 -2.37 10.44
C ASN A 20 -0.40 -1.88 10.55
N PRO A 21 -1.30 -2.27 9.63
CA PRO A 21 -2.71 -1.87 9.70
C PRO A 21 -3.44 -2.28 10.98
N ALA A 22 -2.91 -3.26 11.73
CA ALA A 22 -3.44 -3.64 13.04
C ALA A 22 -3.34 -2.51 14.08
N PHE A 23 -2.41 -1.56 13.88
CA PHE A 23 -2.19 -0.40 14.74
C PHE A 23 -2.43 0.90 13.97
N SER A 24 -3.45 0.95 13.11
CA SER A 24 -3.71 2.10 12.24
C SER A 24 -3.97 3.42 12.99
N ASP A 25 -4.43 3.34 14.24
CA ASP A 25 -4.64 4.50 15.11
C ASP A 25 -3.38 4.91 15.89
N GLY A 26 -2.28 4.17 15.69
CA GLY A 26 -1.00 4.38 16.36
C GLY A 26 -1.05 4.08 17.86
N PHE A 27 0.04 4.43 18.53
CA PHE A 27 0.09 4.50 20.00
C PHE A 27 0.34 5.94 20.41
N THR A 28 -0.42 6.41 21.40
CA THR A 28 -0.16 7.70 22.04
C THR A 28 1.15 7.66 22.81
N SER A 29 1.74 8.84 23.06
CA SER A 29 3.00 8.93 23.81
C SER A 29 2.90 8.37 25.24
N SER A 30 1.72 8.47 25.89
CA SER A 30 1.44 7.84 27.18
C SER A 30 1.40 6.32 27.08
N GLU A 31 0.69 5.77 26.09
CA GLU A 31 0.62 4.31 25.89
C GLU A 31 1.98 3.70 25.60
N LEU A 32 2.81 4.38 24.79
CA LEU A 32 4.19 3.95 24.54
C LEU A 32 5.07 4.04 25.79
N TYR A 33 4.80 4.98 26.69
CA TYR A 33 5.60 5.14 27.93
C TYR A 33 5.26 4.08 28.97
N ASP A 34 4.00 3.63 29.00
CA ASP A 34 3.53 2.57 29.89
C ASP A 34 3.94 1.16 29.43
N MET A 35 4.45 1.03 28.20
CA MET A 35 5.01 -0.22 27.67
C MET A 35 6.42 -0.49 28.19
N GLU A 36 6.78 -1.77 28.22
CA GLU A 36 8.15 -2.20 28.52
C GLU A 36 9.17 -1.54 27.57
N PRO A 37 10.33 -1.09 28.06
CA PRO A 37 11.30 -0.33 27.27
C PRO A 37 11.73 -1.04 25.97
N GLU A 38 11.89 -2.35 26.02
CA GLU A 38 12.26 -3.18 24.86
C GLU A 38 11.14 -3.23 23.83
N GLU A 39 9.88 -3.28 24.27
CA GLU A 39 8.71 -3.30 23.39
C GLU A 39 8.54 -1.97 22.68
N ARG A 40 8.66 -0.87 23.42
CA ARG A 40 8.68 0.48 22.86
C ARG A 40 9.78 0.61 21.79
N HIS A 41 10.97 0.10 22.06
CA HIS A 41 12.08 0.13 21.10
C HIS A 41 11.81 -0.72 19.84
N ARG A 42 11.14 -1.87 19.98
CA ARG A 42 10.72 -2.68 18.82
C ARG A 42 9.73 -1.94 17.93
N ILE A 43 8.72 -1.30 18.53
CA ILE A 43 7.70 -0.52 17.81
C ILE A 43 8.36 0.65 17.07
N LEU A 44 9.17 1.45 17.76
CA LEU A 44 9.81 2.64 17.17
C LEU A 44 10.81 2.32 16.06
N ASN A 45 11.44 1.15 16.08
CA ASN A 45 12.35 0.71 15.01
C ASN A 45 11.64 -0.02 13.86
N GLY A 46 10.30 -0.05 13.85
CA GLY A 46 9.54 -0.67 12.78
C GLY A 46 9.63 -2.20 12.76
N ALA A 47 9.90 -2.85 13.90
CA ALA A 47 9.99 -4.31 13.97
C ALA A 47 8.67 -5.01 13.60
N TYR A 48 7.55 -4.28 13.68
CA TYR A 48 6.22 -4.76 13.32
C TYR A 48 5.74 -4.23 11.97
N ASP A 49 6.55 -3.45 11.25
CA ASP A 49 6.20 -2.93 9.95
C ASP A 49 5.93 -4.09 8.98
N VAL A 50 4.92 -3.90 8.14
CA VAL A 50 4.52 -4.91 7.17
C VAL A 50 4.98 -4.52 5.78
N ALA A 51 5.07 -5.50 4.87
CA ALA A 51 5.38 -5.21 3.49
C ALA A 51 4.33 -4.26 2.88
N CYS A 52 4.79 -3.22 2.18
CA CYS A 52 3.93 -2.24 1.54
C CYS A 52 2.94 -2.93 0.59
N SER A 53 1.64 -2.73 0.83
CA SER A 53 0.57 -3.34 0.03
C SER A 53 0.62 -2.96 -1.46
N SER A 54 1.12 -1.77 -1.77
CA SER A 54 1.21 -1.24 -3.14
C SER A 54 2.36 -1.84 -3.95
N CYS A 55 3.58 -1.87 -3.39
CA CYS A 55 4.77 -2.37 -4.10
C CYS A 55 5.24 -3.77 -3.68
N LYS A 56 4.53 -4.40 -2.73
CA LYS A 56 4.80 -5.74 -2.20
C LYS A 56 6.24 -5.90 -1.69
N GLY A 57 6.75 -4.92 -0.93
CA GLY A 57 8.10 -4.98 -0.38
C GLY A 57 9.22 -4.47 -1.29
N SER A 58 8.94 -4.18 -2.57
CA SER A 58 10.02 -3.85 -3.53
C SER A 58 10.52 -2.41 -3.48
N GLY A 59 9.80 -1.50 -2.82
CA GLY A 59 10.10 -0.06 -2.77
C GLY A 59 9.85 0.68 -4.10
N LYS A 60 9.48 -0.01 -5.18
CA LYS A 60 9.31 0.58 -6.51
C LYS A 60 8.14 -0.01 -7.28
N ILE A 61 7.56 0.78 -8.16
CA ILE A 61 6.44 0.37 -9.02
C ILE A 61 6.81 0.55 -10.48
N LYS A 62 6.26 -0.32 -11.33
CA LYS A 62 6.45 -0.26 -12.77
C LYS A 62 5.40 0.68 -13.36
N VAL A 63 5.84 1.76 -14.01
CA VAL A 63 4.96 2.80 -14.55
C VAL A 63 5.03 2.78 -16.09
N PRO A 64 3.88 2.73 -16.79
CA PRO A 64 3.84 2.80 -18.24
C PRO A 64 4.15 4.20 -18.76
N ILE A 65 4.96 4.29 -19.80
CA ILE A 65 5.21 5.55 -20.53
C ILE A 65 4.13 5.71 -21.60
N ILE A 66 3.12 6.55 -21.33
CA ILE A 66 1.92 6.65 -22.17
C ILE A 66 2.23 6.99 -23.63
N SER A 67 3.24 7.85 -23.88
CA SER A 67 3.66 8.19 -25.24
C SER A 67 4.30 7.02 -26.01
N ALA A 68 4.83 6.03 -25.30
CA ALA A 68 5.50 4.86 -25.89
C ALA A 68 4.57 3.65 -26.11
N LEU A 69 3.33 3.70 -25.60
CA LEU A 69 2.34 2.64 -25.77
C LEU A 69 1.58 2.76 -27.10
N THR A 70 1.26 1.62 -27.71
CA THR A 70 0.35 1.57 -28.87
C THR A 70 -1.10 1.85 -28.45
N PHE A 71 -1.99 2.05 -29.42
CA PHE A 71 -3.42 2.26 -29.14
C PHE A 71 -4.06 1.06 -28.42
N SER A 72 -3.75 -0.17 -28.85
CA SER A 72 -4.25 -1.39 -28.21
C SER A 72 -3.75 -1.54 -26.78
N GLU A 73 -2.47 -1.24 -26.53
CA GLU A 73 -1.89 -1.27 -25.17
C GLU A 73 -2.50 -0.22 -24.25
N LYS A 74 -2.77 0.99 -24.77
CA LYS A 74 -3.50 2.04 -24.03
C LYS A 74 -4.91 1.58 -23.67
N LYS A 75 -5.63 0.96 -24.62
CA LYS A 75 -6.97 0.42 -24.37
C LYS A 75 -6.95 -0.64 -23.27
N ALA A 76 -6.00 -1.58 -23.31
CA ALA A 76 -5.84 -2.60 -22.27
C ALA A 76 -5.56 -1.98 -20.90
N LEU A 77 -4.66 -0.98 -20.83
CA LEU A 77 -4.35 -0.27 -19.59
C LEU A 77 -5.57 0.45 -18.99
N VAL A 78 -6.43 1.02 -19.84
CA VAL A 78 -7.67 1.68 -19.39
C VAL A 78 -8.65 0.67 -18.80
N LEU A 79 -8.81 -0.48 -19.44
CA LEU A 79 -9.67 -1.56 -18.93
C LEU A 79 -9.15 -2.08 -17.59
N GLU A 80 -7.86 -2.40 -17.50
CA GLU A 80 -7.23 -2.85 -16.25
C GLU A 80 -7.43 -1.85 -15.10
N ARG A 81 -7.28 -0.55 -15.37
CA ARG A 81 -7.50 0.51 -14.36
C ARG A 81 -8.97 0.67 -13.98
N ARG A 82 -9.90 0.34 -14.87
CA ARG A 82 -11.33 0.36 -14.58
C ARG A 82 -11.70 -0.82 -13.68
N ASP A 83 -11.35 -2.03 -14.09
CA ASP A 83 -11.64 -3.26 -13.35
C ASP A 83 -11.06 -3.18 -11.92
N ARG A 84 -9.85 -2.62 -11.78
CA ARG A 84 -9.23 -2.41 -10.48
C ARG A 84 -10.01 -1.46 -9.57
N ARG A 85 -10.63 -0.41 -10.12
CA ARG A 85 -11.47 0.52 -9.34
C ARG A 85 -12.75 -0.18 -8.90
N GLU A 86 -13.40 -0.89 -9.81
CA GLU A 86 -14.62 -1.65 -9.51
C GLU A 86 -14.36 -2.71 -8.42
N LEU A 87 -13.24 -3.43 -8.49
CA LEU A 87 -12.82 -4.37 -7.44
C LEU A 87 -12.52 -3.68 -6.10
N ALA A 88 -11.94 -2.48 -6.11
CA ALA A 88 -11.67 -1.73 -4.90
C ALA A 88 -12.97 -1.26 -4.23
N ASP A 89 -13.95 -0.83 -5.02
CA ASP A 89 -15.27 -0.44 -4.53
C ASP A 89 -16.00 -1.63 -3.89
N LEU A 90 -15.96 -2.80 -4.53
CA LEU A 90 -16.49 -4.06 -3.97
C LEU A 90 -15.82 -4.43 -2.64
N ALA A 91 -14.49 -4.42 -2.59
CA ALA A 91 -13.74 -4.75 -1.38
C ALA A 91 -14.05 -3.77 -0.22
N GLN A 92 -14.32 -2.50 -0.54
CA GLN A 92 -14.70 -1.51 0.46
C GLN A 92 -16.10 -1.77 1.03
N MET A 93 -17.06 -2.15 0.18
CA MET A 93 -18.39 -2.56 0.64
C MET A 93 -18.32 -3.80 1.54
N GLU A 94 -17.59 -4.84 1.13
CA GLU A 94 -17.40 -6.05 1.95
C GLU A 94 -16.77 -5.74 3.31
N LYS A 95 -15.83 -4.79 3.36
CA LYS A 95 -15.23 -4.35 4.62
C LYS A 95 -16.28 -3.70 5.52
N MET A 96 -17.17 -2.86 4.99
CA MET A 96 -18.25 -2.23 5.74
C MET A 96 -19.27 -3.25 6.26
N GLU A 97 -19.64 -4.24 5.45
CA GLU A 97 -20.52 -5.33 5.87
C GLU A 97 -19.92 -6.12 7.04
N ARG A 98 -18.64 -6.51 6.94
CA ARG A 98 -17.93 -7.20 8.04
C ARG A 98 -17.85 -6.38 9.32
N MET A 99 -17.72 -5.05 9.23
CA MET A 99 -17.70 -4.18 10.40
C MET A 99 -19.08 -4.05 11.06
N MET A 100 -20.17 -4.17 10.30
CA MET A 100 -21.53 -4.13 10.82
C MET A 100 -22.00 -5.47 11.41
N GLY A 101 -21.21 -6.54 11.26
CA GLY A 101 -21.47 -7.84 11.89
C GLY A 101 -22.63 -8.63 11.29
N CYS A 102 -23.06 -8.28 10.06
CA CYS A 102 -23.99 -9.06 9.25
C CYS A 102 -23.24 -10.05 8.35
#